data_AF-A0A0F0CLF3-F1
#
_entry.id   AF-A0A0F0CLF3-F1
#
_cell.length_a   1.000
_cell.length_b   1.000
_cell.length_c   1.000
_cell.angle_alpha   90.00
_cell.angle_beta   90.00
_cell.angle_gamma   90.00
#
_symmetry.space_group_name_H-M   'P 1'
#
loop_
_entity.id
_entity.type
_entity.pdbx_description
1 polymer ?
#
loop_
_entity_poly.entity_id
_entity_poly.type
_entity_poly.pdbx_seq_one_letter_code
_entity_poly.pdbx_strand_id
1 'polypeptide(L)'
;SSQSCSGANIVINTIFAEAVDEICSELETAVSKGKNFNDTLQGILQGIVKKHKRIIFNGDNYSAEWTKEAEKRGLPNLRNTPDTLEGSEKDKKYGALFEKYGVITKEEFKSRNDV
;
A
#
# COMPACT_ATOMS: atom_id res chain seq x y z
N SER A 1 -13.86 -18.44 -3.88
CA SER A 1 -14.37 -17.56 -4.96
C SER A 1 -15.74 -16.95 -4.65
N SER A 2 -16.22 -17.02 -3.39
CA SER A 2 -17.51 -16.43 -2.95
C SER A 2 -17.38 -15.05 -2.30
N GLN A 3 -16.16 -14.52 -2.18
CA GLN A 3 -15.94 -13.18 -1.62
C GLN A 3 -16.36 -12.10 -2.63
N SER A 4 -17.02 -11.07 -2.13
CA SER A 4 -17.34 -9.89 -2.93
C SER A 4 -16.05 -9.16 -3.36
N CYS A 5 -15.98 -8.77 -4.62
CA CYS A 5 -14.88 -7.95 -5.14
C CYS A 5 -14.85 -6.53 -4.53
N SER A 6 -15.96 -6.08 -3.94
CA SER A 6 -16.07 -4.72 -3.39
C SER A 6 -15.03 -4.43 -2.31
N GLY A 7 -14.76 -5.39 -1.41
CA GLY A 7 -13.77 -5.22 -0.35
C GLY A 7 -12.35 -4.98 -0.91
N ALA A 8 -11.92 -5.82 -1.86
CA ALA A 8 -10.63 -5.66 -2.52
C ALA A 8 -10.55 -4.33 -3.30
N ASN A 9 -11.62 -3.96 -4.00
CA ASN A 9 -11.67 -2.71 -4.76
C ASN A 9 -11.57 -1.47 -3.89
N ILE A 10 -12.21 -1.46 -2.70
CA ILE A 10 -12.08 -0.37 -1.74
C ILE A 10 -10.62 -0.19 -1.38
N VAL A 11 -9.94 -1.26 -0.95
CA VAL A 11 -8.52 -1.20 -0.54
C VAL A 11 -7.64 -0.73 -1.70
N ILE A 12 -7.74 -1.37 -2.89
CA ILE A 12 -6.88 -1.08 -4.04
C ILE A 12 -7.05 0.36 -4.53
N ASN A 13 -8.29 0.86 -4.60
CA ASN A 13 -8.54 2.22 -5.05
C ASN A 13 -8.04 3.25 -4.04
N THR A 14 -8.20 3.01 -2.73
CA THR A 14 -7.71 3.93 -1.71
C THR A 14 -6.18 4.00 -1.66
N ILE A 15 -5.47 2.86 -1.71
CA ILE A 15 -3.99 2.88 -1.75
C ILE A 15 -3.46 3.54 -3.03
N PHE A 16 -4.18 3.37 -4.16
CA PHE A 16 -3.80 4.01 -5.41
C PHE A 16 -4.01 5.53 -5.35
N ALA A 17 -5.13 5.98 -4.78
CA ALA A 17 -5.38 7.39 -4.53
C ALA A 17 -4.28 8.02 -3.66
N GLU A 18 -3.82 7.30 -2.62
CA GLU A 18 -2.70 7.75 -1.79
C GLU A 18 -1.39 7.89 -2.57
N ALA A 19 -1.03 6.89 -3.36
CA ALA A 19 0.19 6.95 -4.16
C ALA A 19 0.17 8.14 -5.15
N VAL A 20 -0.98 8.43 -5.77
CA VAL A 20 -1.12 9.57 -6.68
C VAL A 20 -1.07 10.90 -5.93
N ASP A 21 -1.74 11.00 -4.79
CA ASP A 21 -1.72 12.19 -3.93
C ASP A 21 -0.30 12.55 -3.45
N GLU A 22 0.49 11.56 -3.01
CA GLU A 22 1.90 11.78 -2.64
C GLU A 22 2.73 12.32 -3.81
N ILE A 23 2.57 11.73 -5.01
CA ILE A 23 3.29 12.17 -6.21
C ILE A 23 2.90 13.61 -6.57
N CYS A 24 1.60 13.91 -6.59
CA CYS A 24 1.10 15.24 -6.91
C CYS A 24 1.59 16.28 -5.88
N SER A 25 1.49 15.98 -4.59
CA SER A 25 1.94 16.86 -3.51
C SER A 25 3.42 17.21 -3.61
N GLU A 26 4.28 16.22 -3.88
CA GLU A 26 5.72 16.45 -4.06
C GLU A 26 6.00 17.28 -5.32
N LEU A 27 5.31 16.97 -6.41
CA LEU A 27 5.46 17.65 -7.70
C LEU A 27 5.01 19.11 -7.65
N GLU A 28 3.86 19.40 -7.05
CA GLU A 28 3.34 20.77 -6.85
C GLU A 28 4.28 21.59 -5.96
N THR A 29 4.80 20.98 -4.89
CA THR A 29 5.79 21.62 -4.00
C THR A 29 7.10 21.94 -4.73
N ALA A 30 7.53 21.09 -5.66
CA ALA A 30 8.74 21.32 -6.44
C ALA A 30 8.56 22.40 -7.50
N VAL A 31 7.43 22.37 -8.22
CA VAL A 31 7.11 23.34 -9.28
C VAL A 31 6.90 24.75 -8.71
N SER A 32 6.23 24.86 -7.56
CA SER A 32 6.08 26.15 -6.84
C SER A 32 7.41 26.77 -6.40
N LYS A 33 8.47 25.95 -6.25
CA LYS A 33 9.85 26.39 -5.98
C LYS A 33 10.66 26.68 -7.25
N GLY A 34 10.03 26.67 -8.43
CA GLY A 34 10.66 26.96 -9.72
C GLY A 34 11.45 25.80 -10.32
N LYS A 35 11.28 24.56 -9.83
CA LYS A 35 11.92 23.38 -10.45
C LYS A 35 11.21 23.00 -11.75
N ASN A 36 11.97 22.40 -12.68
CA ASN A 36 11.41 21.86 -13.91
C ASN A 36 10.48 20.67 -13.60
N PHE A 37 9.28 20.69 -14.19
CA PHE A 37 8.25 19.67 -14.00
C PHE A 37 8.73 18.26 -14.40
N ASN A 38 9.24 18.10 -15.62
CA ASN A 38 9.61 16.78 -16.16
C ASN A 38 10.79 16.17 -15.41
N ASP A 39 11.81 16.97 -15.10
CA ASP A 39 12.97 16.49 -14.34
C ASP A 39 12.58 16.08 -12.92
N THR A 40 11.68 16.83 -12.29
CA THR A 40 11.15 16.51 -10.96
C THR A 40 10.35 15.21 -11.01
N LEU A 41 9.40 15.09 -11.94
CA LEU A 41 8.57 13.89 -12.08
C LEU A 41 9.45 12.65 -12.31
N GLN A 42 10.44 12.75 -13.20
CA GLN A 42 11.39 11.67 -13.45
C GLN A 42 12.15 11.27 -12.18
N GLY A 43 12.57 12.23 -11.37
CA GLY A 43 13.22 11.99 -10.08
C GLY A 43 12.32 11.27 -9.08
N ILE A 44 11.07 11.71 -8.94
CA ILE A 44 10.07 11.09 -8.06
C ILE A 44 9.85 9.63 -8.45
N LEU A 45 9.57 9.36 -9.73
CA LEU A 45 9.33 8.01 -10.24
C LEU A 45 10.53 7.08 -10.03
N GLN A 46 11.75 7.57 -10.27
CA GLN A 46 12.97 6.81 -9.97
C GLN A 46 13.12 6.52 -8.48
N GLY A 47 12.77 7.47 -7.61
CA GLY A 47 12.74 7.30 -6.17
C GLY A 47 11.77 6.20 -5.74
N ILE A 48 10.55 6.21 -6.26
CA ILE A 48 9.52 5.21 -6.00
C ILE A 48 10.01 3.82 -6.41
N VAL A 49 10.55 3.67 -7.62
CA VAL A 49 11.09 2.39 -8.08
C VAL A 49 12.21 1.91 -7.16
N LYS A 50 13.17 2.76 -6.80
CA LYS A 50 14.27 2.38 -5.90
C LYS A 50 13.75 1.93 -4.53
N LYS A 51 12.78 2.64 -3.96
CA LYS A 51 12.19 2.35 -2.64
C LYS A 51 11.38 1.05 -2.64
N HIS A 52 10.64 0.79 -3.71
CA HIS A 52 9.65 -0.30 -3.74
C HIS A 52 10.06 -1.52 -4.57
N LYS A 53 11.15 -1.49 -5.33
CA LYS A 53 11.62 -2.60 -6.21
C LYS A 53 11.65 -3.97 -5.53
N ARG A 54 11.86 -4.03 -4.20
CA ARG A 54 11.85 -5.28 -3.42
C ARG A 54 10.56 -6.10 -3.58
N ILE A 55 9.42 -5.46 -3.86
CA ILE A 55 8.12 -6.14 -4.03
C ILE A 55 7.94 -6.77 -5.41
N ILE A 56 8.77 -6.42 -6.39
CA ILE A 56 8.68 -6.94 -7.76
C ILE A 56 9.38 -8.29 -7.81
N PHE A 57 8.64 -9.33 -8.22
CA PHE A 57 9.16 -10.68 -8.37
C PHE A 57 8.53 -11.37 -9.58
N ASN A 58 9.39 -11.88 -10.47
CA ASN A 58 9.00 -12.52 -11.73
C ASN A 58 9.34 -14.02 -11.74
N GLY A 59 9.60 -14.62 -10.57
CA GLY A 59 9.91 -16.04 -10.43
C GLY A 59 8.70 -16.88 -10.00
N ASP A 60 8.97 -18.11 -9.57
CA ASP A 60 7.93 -19.02 -9.06
C ASP A 60 7.50 -18.63 -7.63
N ASN A 61 6.27 -18.11 -7.53
CA ASN A 61 5.66 -17.67 -6.27
C ASN A 61 5.17 -18.82 -5.36
N TYR A 62 5.16 -20.07 -5.83
CA TYR A 62 4.72 -21.23 -5.04
C TYR A 62 5.88 -21.98 -4.38
N SER A 63 7.11 -21.66 -4.78
CA SER A 63 8.32 -22.32 -4.31
C SER A 63 8.61 -22.03 -2.83
N ALA A 64 9.24 -22.99 -2.13
CA ALA A 64 9.71 -22.78 -0.76
C ALA A 64 10.86 -21.76 -0.71
N GLU A 65 11.61 -21.67 -1.81
CA GLU A 65 12.65 -20.70 -2.10
C GLU A 65 12.09 -19.27 -2.06
N TRP A 66 10.91 -19.04 -2.66
CA TRP A 66 10.27 -17.72 -2.59
C TRP A 66 9.89 -17.33 -1.17
N THR A 67 9.43 -18.26 -0.34
CA THR A 67 9.10 -17.96 1.06
C THR A 67 10.31 -17.42 1.82
N LYS A 68 11.49 -18.04 1.63
CA LYS A 68 12.75 -17.58 2.26
C LYS A 68 13.23 -16.24 1.71
N GLU A 69 13.11 -16.06 0.40
CA GLU A 69 13.50 -14.81 -0.26
C GLU A 69 12.57 -13.64 0.13
N ALA A 70 11.26 -13.87 0.26
CA ALA A 70 10.28 -12.90 0.71
C ALA A 70 10.58 -12.41 2.13
N GLU A 71 10.93 -13.34 3.04
CA GLU A 71 11.37 -13.01 4.40
C GLU A 71 12.64 -12.16 4.39
N LYS A 72 13.65 -12.53 3.60
CA LYS A 72 14.90 -11.75 3.42
C LYS A 72 14.63 -10.34 2.89
N ARG A 73 13.59 -10.15 2.07
CA ARG A 73 13.15 -8.85 1.55
C ARG A 73 12.27 -8.06 2.53
N GLY A 74 11.97 -8.62 3.70
CA GLY A 74 11.06 -8.03 4.68
C GLY A 74 9.63 -7.92 4.14
N LEU A 75 9.18 -8.88 3.34
CA LEU A 75 7.79 -8.97 2.89
C LEU A 75 6.98 -9.77 3.92
N PRO A 76 5.90 -9.21 4.48
CA PRO A 76 5.08 -9.91 5.46
C PRO A 76 4.39 -11.12 4.81
N ASN A 77 4.33 -12.22 5.54
CA ASN A 77 3.64 -13.46 5.13
C ASN A 77 2.78 -13.98 6.29
N LEU A 78 1.60 -13.39 6.46
CA LEU A 78 0.62 -13.79 7.47
C LEU A 78 -0.23 -14.94 6.90
N ARG A 79 -0.09 -16.12 7.49
CA ARG A 79 -0.63 -17.37 6.91
C ARG A 79 -2.04 -17.71 7.36
N ASN A 80 -2.54 -17.04 8.38
CA ASN A 80 -3.87 -17.27 8.91
C ASN A 80 -4.63 -15.94 9.03
N THR A 81 -5.96 -16.05 9.00
CA THR A 81 -6.86 -14.90 9.07
C THR A 81 -6.77 -14.15 10.40
N PRO A 82 -6.73 -14.82 11.58
CA PRO A 82 -6.66 -14.11 12.86
C PRO A 82 -5.43 -13.20 12.99
N ASP A 83 -4.24 -13.69 12.65
CA ASP A 83 -3.01 -12.90 12.72
C ASP A 83 -3.05 -11.73 11.72
N THR A 84 -3.72 -11.91 10.59
CA THR A 84 -3.89 -10.86 9.57
C THR A 84 -4.83 -9.75 10.05
N LEU A 85 -5.96 -10.12 10.65
CA LEU A 85 -6.92 -9.16 11.20
C LEU A 85 -6.31 -8.40 12.38
N GLU A 86 -5.70 -9.12 13.33
CA GLU A 86 -5.05 -8.51 14.49
C GLU A 86 -3.91 -7.58 14.06
N GLY A 87 -3.09 -7.99 13.08
CA GLY A 87 -2.05 -7.14 12.50
C GLY A 87 -2.61 -5.89 11.82
N SER A 88 -3.76 -6.01 11.16
CA SER A 88 -4.43 -4.90 10.48
C SER A 88 -5.06 -3.90 11.46
N GLU A 89 -5.53 -4.36 12.62
CA GLU A 89 -6.05 -3.48 13.67
C GLU A 89 -4.96 -2.77 14.46
N LYS A 90 -3.87 -3.48 14.78
CA LYS A 90 -2.76 -2.92 15.56
C LYS A 90 -2.00 -1.84 14.80
N ASP A 91 -1.88 -1.99 13.49
CA ASP A 91 -1.19 -1.02 12.66
C ASP A 91 -2.13 0.11 12.25
N LYS A 92 -2.00 1.24 12.98
CA LYS A 92 -2.82 2.43 12.80
C LYS A 92 -2.82 2.98 11.37
N LYS A 93 -1.80 2.65 10.56
CA LYS A 93 -1.71 3.12 9.17
C LYS A 93 -2.89 2.64 8.32
N TYR A 94 -3.44 1.46 8.59
CA TYR A 94 -4.52 0.90 7.77
C TYR A 94 -5.82 1.69 7.95
N GLY A 95 -6.23 1.96 9.19
CA GLY A 95 -7.40 2.79 9.47
C GLY A 95 -7.19 4.25 9.03
N ALA A 96 -6.00 4.81 9.30
CA ALA A 96 -5.67 6.20 8.96
C ALA A 96 -5.74 6.47 7.44
N LEU A 97 -5.34 5.50 6.62
CA LEU A 97 -5.48 5.59 5.16
C LEU A 97 -6.94 5.82 4.75
N PHE A 98 -7.87 5.00 5.24
CA PHE A 98 -9.28 5.13 4.87
C PHE A 98 -9.90 6.41 5.41
N GLU A 99 -9.52 6.82 6.61
CA GLU A 99 -9.99 8.05 7.24
C GLU A 99 -9.51 9.30 6.48
N LYS A 100 -8.23 9.32 6.04
CA LYS A 100 -7.64 10.40 5.24
C LYS A 100 -8.46 10.69 3.98
N TYR A 101 -8.96 9.65 3.30
CA TYR A 101 -9.74 9.77 2.07
C TYR A 101 -11.26 9.73 2.28
N GLY A 102 -11.73 9.69 3.54
CA GLY A 102 -13.17 9.67 3.85
C GLY A 102 -13.90 8.42 3.36
N VAL A 103 -13.21 7.27 3.28
CA VAL A 103 -13.75 6.02 2.71
C VAL A 103 -14.38 5.13 3.78
N ILE A 104 -13.73 4.99 4.94
CA ILE A 104 -14.20 4.21 6.10
C ILE A 104 -13.76 4.96 7.36
N THR A 105 -14.64 5.08 8.36
CA THR A 105 -14.28 5.65 9.66
C THR A 105 -13.53 4.65 10.53
N LYS A 106 -12.89 5.10 11.62
CA LYS A 106 -12.21 4.20 12.55
C LYS A 106 -13.15 3.17 13.17
N GLU A 107 -14.37 3.58 13.51
CA GLU A 107 -15.41 2.73 14.09
C GLU A 107 -15.88 1.68 13.08
N GLU A 108 -16.10 2.07 11.82
CA GLU A 108 -16.46 1.15 10.75
C GLU A 108 -15.32 0.18 10.42
N PHE A 109 -14.07 0.64 10.44
CA PHE A 109 -12.90 -0.22 10.21
C PHE A 109 -12.81 -1.30 11.30
N LYS A 110 -12.97 -0.92 12.58
CA LYS A 110 -13.00 -1.87 13.69
C LYS A 110 -14.17 -2.85 13.57
N SER A 111 -15.38 -2.35 13.31
CA SER A 111 -16.57 -3.20 13.15
C SER A 111 -16.45 -4.22 12.00
N ARG A 112 -15.63 -3.94 10.98
CA ARG A 112 -15.38 -4.87 9.87
C ARG A 112 -14.35 -5.96 10.20
N ASN A 113 -13.53 -5.75 11.21
CA ASN A 113 -12.50 -6.68 11.67
C ASN A 113 -12.94 -7.46 12.92
N ASP A 114 -13.96 -7.00 13.65
CA ASP A 114 -14.69 -7.75 14.68
C ASP A 114 -15.52 -8.87 14.02
N VAL A 115 -14.89 -10.02 13.74
CA VAL A 115 -15.55 -11.28 13.31
C VAL A 115 -14.95 -12.47 14.04
#